data_AF-A0A9D8TF46-F1
#
_entry.id   AF-A0A9D8TF46-F1
#
_cell.length_a   1.000
_cell.length_b   1.000
_cell.length_c   1.000
_cell.angle_alpha   90.00
_cell.angle_beta   90.00
_cell.angle_gamma   90.00
#
_symmetry.space_group_name_H-M   'P 1'
#
loop_
_entity.id
_entity.type
_entity.pdbx_description
1 polymer ?
#
loop_
_entity_poly.entity_id
_entity_poly.type
_entity_poly.pdbx_seq_one_letter_code
_entity_poly.pdbx_strand_id
1 'polypeptide(L)'
;LLEWWANHSFGAAMYIGQDVVRTMKPHQLSAKMLQAREQAGVQGNCFFPAYELEADYGGVCDSLKNTWHAYPALVPADNRDYQVLPEPVYALDLHYDFEKGTHLAWKTLRSRQEMKRAKYFVVYRFPLGETENLQDPRAIVGIVRQPYFSLPSHPHAGEWVYHVSAFNRLHQESASERMVIRVK
;
A
#
# COMPACT_ATOMS: atom_id res chain seq x y z
N LEU A 1 20.38 -17.76 11.48
CA LEU A 1 19.35 -18.48 10.67
C LEU A 1 18.58 -17.54 9.76
N LEU A 2 18.14 -16.36 10.21
CA LEU A 2 17.40 -15.40 9.39
C LEU A 2 18.08 -15.10 8.04
N GLU A 3 19.33 -14.66 8.07
CA GLU A 3 20.13 -14.34 6.88
C GLU A 3 20.24 -15.53 5.90
N TRP A 4 20.46 -16.74 6.42
CA TRP A 4 20.51 -17.93 5.58
C TRP A 4 19.19 -18.13 4.83
N TRP A 5 18.05 -18.09 5.52
CA TRP A 5 16.75 -18.22 4.86
C TRP A 5 16.47 -17.08 3.88
N ALA A 6 16.87 -15.84 4.22
CA ALA A 6 16.72 -14.69 3.34
C ALA A 6 17.50 -14.85 2.02
N ASN A 7 18.69 -15.45 2.07
CA ASN A 7 19.53 -15.73 0.90
C ASN A 7 19.13 -17.01 0.12
N HIS A 8 18.23 -17.83 0.67
CA HIS A 8 17.84 -19.13 0.13
C HIS A 8 16.32 -19.26 -0.02
N SER A 9 15.62 -18.16 -0.34
CA SER A 9 14.17 -18.15 -0.57
C SER A 9 13.76 -18.61 -1.98
N PHE A 10 14.71 -18.66 -2.93
CA PHE A 10 14.50 -19.15 -4.31
C PHE A 10 13.27 -18.56 -5.02
N GLY A 11 12.99 -17.28 -4.78
CA GLY A 11 11.85 -16.57 -5.38
C GLY A 11 10.52 -16.73 -4.64
N ALA A 12 10.48 -17.49 -3.55
CA ALA A 12 9.34 -17.53 -2.65
C ALA A 12 9.31 -16.29 -1.74
N ALA A 13 8.10 -15.81 -1.44
CA ALA A 13 7.93 -14.76 -0.45
C ALA A 13 8.20 -15.28 0.97
N MET A 14 8.99 -14.55 1.75
CA MET A 14 9.44 -14.91 3.08
C MET A 14 8.92 -13.89 4.12
N TYR A 15 8.19 -14.40 5.10
CA TYR A 15 7.63 -13.64 6.21
C TYR A 15 8.08 -14.24 7.53
N ILE A 16 8.57 -13.41 8.46
CA ILE A 16 9.08 -13.88 9.74
C ILE A 16 7.95 -14.01 10.75
N GLY A 17 7.71 -15.23 11.23
CA GLY A 17 6.81 -15.47 12.36
C GLY A 17 7.40 -14.90 13.65
N GLN A 18 6.66 -14.02 14.32
CA GLN A 18 7.02 -13.44 15.62
C GLN A 18 5.90 -13.70 16.63
N ASP A 19 6.22 -14.50 17.65
CA ASP A 19 5.36 -14.68 18.82
C ASP A 19 5.30 -13.37 19.62
N VAL A 20 4.10 -12.85 19.91
CA VAL A 20 3.88 -11.53 20.52
C VAL A 20 4.46 -11.51 21.93
N VAL A 21 3.98 -12.35 22.85
CA VAL A 21 4.48 -12.34 24.24
C VAL A 21 5.99 -12.60 24.32
N ARG A 22 6.53 -13.56 23.57
CA ARG A 22 7.97 -13.87 23.58
C ARG A 22 8.82 -12.79 22.92
N THR A 23 8.22 -11.92 22.11
CA THR A 23 8.91 -10.75 21.54
C THR A 23 8.84 -9.56 22.47
N MET A 24 7.67 -9.32 23.06
CA MET A 24 7.41 -8.12 23.87
C MET A 24 7.95 -8.24 25.29
N LYS A 25 7.79 -9.39 25.94
CA LYS A 25 8.24 -9.61 27.33
C LYS A 25 9.75 -9.37 27.52
N PRO A 26 10.65 -9.81 26.63
CA PRO A 26 12.07 -9.46 26.69
C PRO A 26 12.44 -8.17 25.93
N HIS A 27 11.46 -7.35 25.53
CA HIS A 27 11.68 -6.09 24.79
C HIS A 27 12.46 -6.24 23.47
N GLN A 28 12.20 -7.30 22.70
CA GLN A 28 12.95 -7.64 21.49
C GLN A 28 12.33 -7.13 20.19
N LEU A 29 11.15 -6.48 20.22
CA LEU A 29 10.45 -6.06 18.99
C LEU A 29 11.35 -5.25 18.06
N SER A 30 11.96 -4.18 18.56
CA SER A 30 12.78 -3.30 17.72
C SER A 30 13.98 -4.01 17.09
N ALA A 31 14.69 -4.82 17.87
CA ALA A 31 15.83 -5.58 17.36
C ALA A 31 15.41 -6.56 16.26
N LYS A 32 14.30 -7.30 16.46
CA LYS A 32 13.79 -8.25 15.46
C LYS A 32 13.29 -7.53 14.19
N MET A 33 12.64 -6.39 14.34
CA MET A 33 12.14 -5.61 13.20
C MET A 33 13.27 -5.01 12.37
N LEU A 34 14.34 -4.51 13.00
CA LEU A 34 15.54 -4.05 12.29
C LEU A 34 16.21 -5.21 11.55
N GLN A 35 16.44 -6.33 12.23
CA GLN A 35 17.03 -7.52 11.62
C GLN A 35 16.21 -8.01 10.42
N ALA A 36 14.87 -8.01 10.49
CA ALA A 36 14.04 -8.39 9.36
C ALA A 36 14.17 -7.41 8.18
N ARG A 37 14.22 -6.10 8.44
CA ARG A 37 14.29 -5.06 7.40
C ARG A 37 15.65 -4.93 6.73
N GLU A 38 16.73 -5.28 7.42
CA GLU A 38 18.08 -5.30 6.87
C GLU A 38 18.27 -6.43 5.84
N GLN A 39 17.38 -7.41 5.81
CA GLN A 39 17.48 -8.58 4.95
C GLN A 39 16.60 -8.38 3.71
N ALA A 40 17.22 -8.11 2.56
CA ALA A 40 16.50 -7.90 1.28
C ALA A 40 15.60 -9.10 0.89
N GLY A 41 15.95 -10.30 1.35
CA GLY A 41 15.17 -11.53 1.13
C GLY A 41 13.92 -11.67 1.99
N VAL A 42 13.66 -10.76 2.93
CA VAL A 42 12.49 -10.78 3.83
C VAL A 42 11.46 -9.74 3.38
N GLN A 43 10.22 -10.17 3.12
CA GLN A 43 9.15 -9.27 2.65
C GLN A 43 8.19 -8.84 3.75
N GLY A 44 8.28 -9.41 4.96
CA GLY A 44 7.49 -8.94 6.08
C GLY A 44 7.54 -9.83 7.32
N ASN A 45 6.56 -9.63 8.19
CA ASN A 45 6.42 -10.32 9.46
C ASN A 45 4.99 -10.85 9.63
N CYS A 46 4.86 -11.93 10.38
CA CYS A 46 3.59 -12.51 10.80
C CYS A 46 3.58 -12.55 12.34
N PHE A 47 2.73 -11.74 12.97
CA PHE A 47 2.62 -11.69 14.42
C PHE A 47 1.56 -12.68 14.89
N PHE A 48 1.89 -13.48 15.90
CA PHE A 48 0.97 -14.48 16.47
C PHE A 48 1.14 -14.61 17.98
N PRO A 49 0.12 -15.10 18.71
CA PRO A 49 -1.26 -15.28 18.26
C PRO A 49 -2.01 -13.93 18.13
N ALA A 50 -3.06 -13.92 17.31
CA ALA A 50 -3.82 -12.69 17.01
C ALA A 50 -4.44 -12.04 18.27
N TYR A 51 -4.90 -12.82 19.24
CA TYR A 51 -5.53 -12.28 20.45
C TYR A 51 -4.55 -11.49 21.33
N GLU A 52 -3.25 -11.78 21.30
CA GLU A 52 -2.23 -10.99 22.03
C GLU A 52 -1.91 -9.69 21.30
N LEU A 53 -1.95 -9.72 19.97
CA LEU A 53 -1.83 -8.53 19.13
C LEU A 53 -3.04 -7.61 19.35
N GLU A 54 -4.26 -8.14 19.32
CA GLU A 54 -5.50 -7.40 19.57
C GLU A 54 -5.56 -6.82 20.99
N ALA A 55 -5.07 -7.56 21.98
CA ALA A 55 -4.95 -7.08 23.36
C ALA A 55 -3.81 -6.06 23.56
N ASP A 56 -3.10 -5.70 22.49
CA ASP A 56 -1.94 -4.81 22.50
C ASP A 56 -0.91 -5.18 23.57
N TYR A 57 -0.60 -6.48 23.68
CA TYR A 57 0.28 -6.96 24.73
C TYR A 57 1.65 -6.27 24.68
N GLY A 58 1.99 -5.57 25.77
CA GLY A 58 3.24 -4.82 25.86
C GLY A 58 3.36 -3.63 24.90
N GLY A 59 2.26 -3.15 24.32
CA GLY A 59 2.25 -2.02 23.37
C GLY A 59 2.70 -2.40 21.96
N VAL A 60 2.52 -3.67 21.56
CA VAL A 60 2.93 -4.16 20.23
C VAL A 60 2.17 -3.47 19.10
N CYS A 61 0.85 -3.32 19.20
CA CYS A 61 0.03 -2.67 18.19
C CYS A 61 0.38 -1.19 18.07
N ASP A 62 0.58 -0.50 19.20
CA ASP A 62 1.02 0.89 19.20
C ASP A 62 2.40 1.04 18.54
N SER A 63 3.34 0.17 18.88
CA SER A 63 4.67 0.16 18.27
C SER A 63 4.60 -0.10 16.76
N LEU A 64 3.78 -1.06 16.33
CA LEU A 64 3.59 -1.35 14.91
C LEU A 64 2.94 -0.16 14.19
N LYS A 65 1.84 0.39 14.70
CA LYS A 65 1.14 1.52 14.05
C LYS A 65 1.97 2.79 14.01
N ASN A 66 2.73 3.09 15.06
CA ASN A 66 3.43 4.38 15.17
C ASN A 66 4.86 4.34 14.62
N THR A 67 5.48 3.15 14.53
CA THR A 67 6.89 3.01 14.15
C THR A 67 7.12 2.11 12.95
N TRP A 68 6.59 0.88 12.98
CA TRP A 68 7.02 -0.16 12.02
C TRP A 68 6.12 -0.33 10.80
N HIS A 69 4.85 0.04 10.89
CA HIS A 69 3.82 -0.12 9.87
C HIS A 69 2.92 1.13 9.86
N ALA A 70 3.55 2.31 9.92
CA ALA A 70 2.86 3.59 10.03
C ALA A 70 2.10 4.02 8.77
N TYR A 71 2.39 3.38 7.64
CA TYR A 71 1.75 3.68 6.36
C TYR A 71 1.08 2.44 5.79
N PRO A 72 0.00 2.60 5.01
CA PRO A 72 -0.63 1.49 4.31
C PRO A 72 0.40 0.70 3.48
N ALA A 73 0.34 -0.62 3.59
CA ALA A 73 1.12 -1.51 2.74
C ALA A 73 0.25 -2.04 1.61
N LEU A 74 0.78 -2.03 0.39
CA LEU A 74 0.18 -2.73 -0.73
C LEU A 74 0.53 -4.23 -0.63
N VAL A 75 -0.40 -5.08 -1.06
CA VAL A 75 -0.11 -6.51 -1.18
C VAL A 75 0.97 -6.69 -2.26
N PRO A 76 2.05 -7.45 -2.00
CA PRO A 76 3.08 -7.67 -2.99
C PRO A 76 2.53 -8.26 -4.29
N ALA A 77 3.04 -7.79 -5.42
CA ALA A 77 2.70 -8.30 -6.74
C ALA A 77 3.18 -9.75 -6.89
N ASP A 78 2.30 -10.62 -7.39
CA ASP A 78 2.67 -11.95 -7.84
C ASP A 78 3.16 -11.88 -9.29
N ASN A 79 4.48 -12.01 -9.46
CA ASN A 79 5.18 -11.88 -10.74
C ASN A 79 5.69 -13.22 -11.29
N ARG A 80 5.20 -14.36 -10.77
CA ARG A 80 5.64 -15.70 -11.20
C ARG A 80 5.24 -16.01 -12.65
N ASP A 81 4.02 -15.64 -13.01
CA ASP A 81 3.54 -15.67 -14.39
C ASP A 81 3.76 -14.27 -14.98
N TYR A 82 4.49 -14.16 -16.10
CA TYR A 82 4.86 -12.90 -16.78
C TYR A 82 3.82 -11.78 -16.66
N GLN A 83 4.28 -10.55 -16.39
CA GLN A 83 3.52 -9.30 -16.18
C GLN A 83 2.17 -9.23 -16.94
N VAL A 84 1.08 -9.53 -16.24
CA VAL A 84 -0.29 -9.45 -16.74
C VAL A 84 -0.90 -8.11 -16.31
N LEU A 85 -0.18 -7.02 -16.58
CA LEU A 85 -0.54 -5.69 -16.06
C LEU A 85 -1.98 -5.33 -16.45
N PRO A 86 -2.74 -4.70 -15.53
CA PRO A 86 -4.03 -4.14 -15.89
C PRO A 86 -3.84 -2.94 -16.82
N GLU A 87 -4.88 -2.68 -17.63
CA GLU A 87 -4.94 -1.43 -18.38
C GLU A 87 -4.96 -0.24 -17.41
N PRO A 88 -4.21 0.83 -17.69
CA PRO A 88 -4.28 2.06 -16.91
C PRO A 88 -5.71 2.61 -16.83
N VAL A 89 -5.96 3.36 -15.76
CA VAL A 89 -7.16 4.20 -15.74
C VAL A 89 -7.06 5.28 -16.81
N TYR A 90 -8.15 5.94 -17.15
CA TYR A 90 -8.12 7.05 -18.11
C TYR A 90 -9.29 8.00 -17.83
N ALA A 91 -9.27 9.18 -18.45
CA ALA A 91 -10.26 10.23 -18.23
C ALA A 91 -10.41 10.53 -16.72
N LEU A 92 -9.28 10.68 -16.03
CA LEU A 92 -9.22 11.13 -14.65
C LEU A 92 -9.66 12.59 -14.58
N ASP A 93 -10.68 12.88 -13.79
CA ASP A 93 -11.26 14.22 -13.67
C ASP A 93 -11.79 14.47 -12.25
N LEU A 94 -12.01 15.75 -11.92
CA LEU A 94 -12.53 16.21 -10.64
C LEU A 94 -14.03 16.52 -10.75
N HIS A 95 -14.83 15.84 -9.93
CA HIS A 95 -16.28 16.00 -9.90
C HIS A 95 -16.76 16.46 -8.53
N TYR A 96 -17.99 16.97 -8.49
CA TYR A 96 -18.72 17.28 -7.26
C TYR A 96 -20.08 16.61 -7.31
N ASP A 97 -20.46 15.97 -6.21
CA ASP A 97 -21.78 15.35 -6.01
C ASP A 97 -22.28 15.62 -4.58
N PHE A 98 -23.60 15.68 -4.40
CA PHE A 98 -24.20 15.99 -3.10
C PHE A 98 -23.97 14.91 -2.03
N GLU A 99 -23.85 13.64 -2.42
CA GLU A 99 -23.60 12.53 -1.48
C GLU A 99 -22.10 12.35 -1.19
N LYS A 100 -21.27 12.51 -2.21
CA LYS A 100 -19.82 12.18 -2.14
C LYS A 100 -18.92 13.39 -1.89
N GLY A 101 -19.45 14.60 -2.03
CA GLY A 101 -18.68 15.83 -2.09
C GLY A 101 -17.77 15.89 -3.31
N THR A 102 -16.69 16.68 -3.21
CA THR A 102 -15.64 16.75 -4.23
C THR A 102 -14.86 15.43 -4.28
N HIS A 103 -14.76 14.84 -5.46
CA HIS A 103 -14.12 13.54 -5.65
C HIS A 103 -13.42 13.42 -7.00
N LEU A 104 -12.34 12.65 -7.02
CA LEU A 104 -11.70 12.16 -8.24
C LEU A 104 -12.56 11.06 -8.84
N ALA A 105 -12.79 11.07 -10.15
CA ALA A 105 -13.38 9.94 -10.87
C ALA A 105 -12.56 9.61 -12.11
N TRP A 106 -12.57 8.35 -12.52
CA TRP A 106 -11.86 7.86 -13.69
C TRP A 106 -12.63 6.74 -14.38
N LYS A 107 -12.16 6.34 -15.56
CA LYS A 107 -12.66 5.17 -16.30
C LYS A 107 -11.61 4.08 -16.33
N THR A 108 -12.07 2.86 -16.57
CA THR A 108 -11.23 1.66 -16.66
C THR A 108 -11.73 0.80 -17.81
N LEU A 109 -10.79 0.29 -18.62
CA LEU A 109 -11.13 -0.66 -19.67
C LEU A 109 -11.31 -2.06 -19.05
N ARG A 110 -12.46 -2.67 -19.29
CA ARG A 110 -12.70 -4.04 -18.87
C ARG A 110 -12.05 -5.00 -19.88
N SER A 111 -10.84 -5.45 -19.57
CA SER A 111 -10.18 -6.51 -20.34
C SER A 111 -11.02 -7.81 -20.35
N ARG A 112 -10.96 -8.55 -21.47
CA ARG A 112 -11.54 -9.89 -21.59
C ARG A 112 -10.74 -10.94 -20.79
N GLN A 113 -9.45 -10.67 -20.56
CA GLN A 113 -8.60 -11.54 -19.74
C GLN A 113 -8.75 -11.18 -18.26
N GLU A 114 -9.26 -12.10 -17.46
CA GLU A 114 -9.55 -11.84 -16.03
C GLU A 114 -8.33 -11.34 -15.25
N MET A 115 -7.14 -11.87 -15.56
CA MET A 115 -5.89 -11.49 -14.91
C MET A 115 -5.42 -10.07 -15.27
N LYS A 116 -5.90 -9.48 -16.38
CA LYS A 116 -5.64 -8.08 -16.77
C LYS A 116 -6.72 -7.11 -16.29
N ARG A 117 -7.76 -7.59 -15.59
CA ARG A 117 -8.83 -6.70 -15.13
C ARG A 117 -8.39 -5.96 -13.88
N ALA A 118 -8.60 -4.64 -13.90
CA ALA A 118 -8.50 -3.82 -12.70
C ALA A 118 -9.46 -4.34 -11.62
N LYS A 119 -8.91 -4.60 -10.43
CA LYS A 119 -9.61 -5.13 -9.27
C LYS A 119 -9.79 -4.09 -8.17
N TYR A 120 -8.80 -3.21 -8.03
CA TYR A 120 -8.81 -2.05 -7.15
C TYR A 120 -7.89 -0.97 -7.73
N PHE A 121 -7.92 0.21 -7.13
CA PHE A 121 -7.14 1.36 -7.52
C PHE A 121 -6.44 1.92 -6.30
N VAL A 122 -5.25 2.47 -6.51
CA VAL A 122 -4.50 3.19 -5.48
C VAL A 122 -4.39 4.64 -5.91
N VAL A 123 -4.72 5.53 -4.98
CA VAL A 123 -4.64 6.97 -5.17
C VAL A 123 -3.46 7.48 -4.36
N TYR A 124 -2.53 8.13 -5.05
CA TYR A 124 -1.37 8.77 -4.45
C TYR A 124 -1.51 10.29 -4.53
N ARG A 125 -0.91 11.01 -3.57
CA ARG A 125 -0.90 12.48 -3.52
C ARG A 125 0.48 13.00 -3.18
N PHE A 126 0.96 13.95 -3.98
CA PHE A 126 2.24 14.65 -3.79
C PHE A 126 2.02 16.18 -3.80
N PRO A 127 2.83 16.96 -3.08
CA PRO A 127 2.89 18.40 -3.28
C PRO A 127 3.36 18.73 -4.71
N LEU A 128 2.80 19.77 -5.34
CA LEU A 128 3.24 20.18 -6.67
C LEU A 128 4.68 20.70 -6.64
N GLY A 129 5.54 20.15 -7.51
CA GLY A 129 6.95 20.52 -7.63
C GLY A 129 7.91 19.64 -6.83
N GLU A 130 7.40 18.72 -6.01
CA GLU A 130 8.22 17.69 -5.37
C GLU A 130 8.39 16.45 -6.26
N THR A 131 9.30 15.54 -5.87
CA THR A 131 9.53 14.29 -6.59
C THR A 131 8.36 13.33 -6.38
N GLU A 132 7.68 12.95 -7.46
CA GLU A 132 6.53 12.05 -7.48
C GLU A 132 7.01 10.57 -7.41
N ASN A 133 7.35 10.08 -6.22
CA ASN A 133 7.77 8.69 -6.01
C ASN A 133 6.60 7.80 -5.57
N LEU A 134 6.03 7.01 -6.49
CA LEU A 134 4.95 6.06 -6.20
C LEU A 134 5.36 4.90 -5.28
N GLN A 135 6.67 4.67 -5.08
CA GLN A 135 7.17 3.67 -4.12
C GLN A 135 7.19 4.21 -2.68
N ASP A 136 6.86 5.49 -2.46
CA ASP A 136 6.72 6.06 -1.13
C ASP A 136 5.31 5.76 -0.56
N PRO A 137 5.18 4.90 0.45
CA PRO A 137 3.87 4.54 1.01
C PRO A 137 3.18 5.74 1.69
N ARG A 138 3.91 6.81 2.02
CA ARG A 138 3.35 8.06 2.56
C ARG A 138 2.44 8.78 1.57
N ALA A 139 2.68 8.56 0.28
CA ALA A 139 1.90 9.17 -0.78
C ALA A 139 0.52 8.52 -0.93
N ILE A 140 0.32 7.29 -0.44
CA ILE A 140 -0.95 6.57 -0.54
C ILE A 140 -2.01 7.27 0.32
N VAL A 141 -2.99 7.89 -0.35
CA VAL A 141 -4.13 8.54 0.31
C VAL A 141 -5.42 7.71 0.23
N GLY A 142 -5.46 6.69 -0.63
CA GLY A 142 -6.62 5.83 -0.75
C GLY A 142 -6.36 4.54 -1.51
N ILE A 143 -7.03 3.46 -1.07
CA ILE A 143 -7.13 2.19 -1.77
C ILE A 143 -8.61 1.90 -1.95
N VAL A 144 -9.10 1.95 -3.19
CA VAL A 144 -10.54 1.92 -3.50
C VAL A 144 -10.86 0.86 -4.55
N ARG A 145 -12.09 0.34 -4.55
CA ARG A 145 -12.53 -0.66 -5.55
C ARG A 145 -13.42 -0.03 -6.62
N GLN A 146 -14.11 1.03 -6.24
CA GLN A 146 -14.86 1.91 -7.12
C GLN A 146 -13.92 2.79 -7.95
N PRO A 147 -14.34 3.25 -9.15
CA PRO A 147 -13.53 4.11 -9.99
C PRO A 147 -13.64 5.58 -9.60
N TYR A 148 -13.67 5.86 -8.29
CA TYR A 148 -13.68 7.21 -7.75
C TYR A 148 -13.07 7.25 -6.33
N PHE A 149 -12.57 8.41 -5.93
CA PHE A 149 -12.03 8.67 -4.60
C PHE A 149 -12.49 10.04 -4.09
N SER A 150 -13.22 10.06 -2.97
CA SER A 150 -13.64 11.30 -2.34
C SER A 150 -12.47 12.02 -1.69
N LEU A 151 -12.32 13.30 -1.98
CA LEU A 151 -11.32 14.13 -1.32
C LEU A 151 -11.76 14.40 0.13
N PRO A 152 -10.81 14.56 1.08
CA PRO A 152 -11.16 14.96 2.44
C PRO A 152 -11.95 16.27 2.45
N SER A 153 -12.94 16.40 3.33
CA SER A 153 -13.83 17.57 3.41
C SER A 153 -13.09 18.88 3.71
N HIS A 154 -11.95 18.79 4.38
CA HIS A 154 -11.00 19.89 4.60
C HIS A 154 -9.69 19.53 3.91
N PRO A 155 -9.62 19.64 2.58
CA PRO A 155 -8.37 19.41 1.89
C PRO A 155 -7.40 20.52 2.30
N HIS A 156 -6.16 20.15 2.63
CA HIS A 156 -5.12 21.15 2.90
C HIS A 156 -5.00 22.08 1.68
N ALA A 157 -5.16 23.39 1.91
CA ALA A 157 -4.97 24.40 0.87
C ALA A 157 -3.58 24.20 0.24
N GLY A 158 -3.51 24.32 -1.08
CA GLY A 158 -2.28 24.09 -1.83
C GLY A 158 -2.50 23.43 -3.18
N GLU A 159 -1.40 23.28 -3.91
CA GLU A 159 -1.36 22.62 -5.21
C GLU A 159 -0.84 21.19 -5.02
N TRP A 160 -1.65 20.23 -5.43
CA TRP A 160 -1.40 18.81 -5.23
C TRP A 160 -1.39 18.09 -6.57
N VAL A 161 -0.54 17.07 -6.69
CA VAL A 161 -0.53 16.13 -7.79
C VAL A 161 -1.10 14.82 -7.30
N TYR A 162 -2.13 14.34 -7.98
CA TYR A 162 -2.73 13.04 -7.74
C TYR A 162 -2.32 12.07 -8.83
N HIS A 163 -1.97 10.85 -8.42
CA HIS A 163 -1.79 9.72 -9.32
C HIS A 163 -2.81 8.65 -8.99
N VAL A 164 -3.37 8.03 -10.02
CA VAL A 164 -4.27 6.89 -9.85
C VAL A 164 -3.76 5.72 -10.68
N SER A 165 -3.46 4.61 -10.02
CA SER A 165 -3.03 3.37 -10.65
C SER A 165 -4.09 2.29 -10.49
N ALA A 166 -4.22 1.40 -11.49
CA ALA A 166 -5.04 0.21 -11.40
C ALA A 166 -4.21 -0.99 -10.94
N PHE A 167 -4.81 -1.85 -10.13
CA PHE A 167 -4.20 -3.10 -9.68
C PHE A 167 -5.06 -4.29 -10.08
N ASN A 168 -4.43 -5.36 -10.59
CA ASN A 168 -5.14 -6.56 -10.98
C ASN A 168 -5.29 -7.56 -9.83
N ARG A 169 -5.75 -8.78 -10.13
CA ARG A 169 -5.89 -9.87 -9.15
C ARG A 169 -4.55 -10.41 -8.61
N LEU A 170 -3.47 -10.16 -9.35
CA LEU A 170 -2.10 -10.51 -8.98
C LEU A 170 -1.40 -9.37 -8.24
N HIS A 171 -2.10 -8.29 -7.89
CA HIS A 171 -1.55 -7.10 -7.25
C HIS A 171 -0.46 -6.40 -8.08
N GLN A 172 -0.45 -6.61 -9.39
CA GLN A 172 0.40 -5.88 -10.32
C GLN A 172 -0.22 -4.53 -10.65
N GLU A 173 0.60 -3.48 -10.59
CA GLU A 173 0.22 -2.08 -10.81
C GLU A 173 0.35 -1.69 -12.29
N SER A 174 -0.64 -0.95 -12.82
CA SER A 174 -0.55 -0.32 -14.15
C SER A 174 0.33 0.93 -14.13
N ALA A 175 0.55 1.54 -15.30
CA ALA A 175 0.93 2.95 -15.32
C ALA A 175 -0.16 3.81 -14.62
N SER A 176 0.26 4.90 -13.97
CA SER A 176 -0.64 5.81 -13.28
C SER A 176 -1.15 6.92 -14.19
N GLU A 177 -2.39 7.34 -14.03
CA GLU A 177 -2.87 8.62 -14.57
C GLU A 177 -2.64 9.76 -13.59
N ARG A 178 -2.17 10.89 -14.10
CA ARG A 178 -1.73 12.04 -13.31
C ARG A 178 -2.67 13.22 -13.48
N MET A 179 -3.05 13.87 -12.39
CA MET A 179 -3.83 15.11 -12.41
C MET A 179 -3.35 16.11 -11.35
N VAL A 180 -3.28 17.39 -11.72
CA VAL A 180 -2.98 18.48 -10.79
C VAL A 180 -4.28 19.10 -10.29
N ILE A 181 -4.43 19.20 -8.97
CA ILE A 181 -5.57 19.85 -8.32
C ILE A 181 -5.05 21.01 -7.50
N ARG A 182 -5.69 22.18 -7.67
CA ARG A 182 -5.43 23.37 -6.86
C ARG A 182 -6.57 23.56 -5.90
N VAL A 183 -6.28 23.37 -4.61
CA VAL A 183 -7.22 23.62 -3.52
C VAL A 183 -6.96 25.03 -3.03
N LYS A 184 -7.97 25.91 -3.20
CA LYS A 184 -7.93 27.28 -2.69
C LYS A 184 -8.28 27.34 -1.22
#